data_AF-K9LFU0-F1
#
_entry.id   AF-K9LFU0-F1
#
_cell.length_a   1.000
_cell.length_b   1.000
_cell.length_c   1.000
_cell.angle_alpha   90.00
_cell.angle_beta   90.00
_cell.angle_gamma   90.00
#
_symmetry.space_group_name_H-M   'P 1'
#
loop_
_entity.id
_entity.type
_entity.pdbx_description
1 polymer ?
#
loop_
_entity_poly.entity_id
_entity_poly.type
_entity_poly.pdbx_seq_one_letter_code
_entity_poly.pdbx_strand_id
1 'polypeptide(L)'
;EILADGPSMDMGELALGRNVVVAFMTWDGYNYEDAIIMSERLVKDDVYTSIHIEEYESESRDTKLGPEEITRDIPNVGDDALRNLDDRGIIRIGAEVKDGDILVGKVTPKGVTELTAEERLLHAIFGEKAREVRDTSLRVPNGGDGIILDVKVFDRENGDELSPGVNQMVRVYIVQKRKIHEGDKMAGRHGNKGVISRILPEE
;
A
#
# COMPACT_ATOMS: atom_id res chain seq x y z
N GLU A 1 16.39 21.90 28.15
CA GLU A 1 15.69 22.57 27.04
C GLU A 1 15.32 21.49 26.03
N ILE A 2 14.07 21.46 25.57
CA ILE A 2 13.60 20.47 24.60
C ILE A 2 13.93 21.01 23.21
N LEU A 3 14.61 20.20 22.39
CA LEU A 3 15.07 20.62 21.06
C LEU A 3 14.07 20.27 19.95
N ALA A 4 13.34 19.16 20.10
CA ALA A 4 12.31 18.71 19.19
C ALA A 4 11.40 17.69 19.88
N ASP A 5 10.15 17.60 19.44
CA ASP A 5 9.21 16.55 19.85
C ASP A 5 9.31 15.33 18.94
N GLY A 6 9.14 14.15 19.53
CA GLY A 6 9.05 12.88 18.82
C GLY A 6 7.60 12.49 18.49
N PRO A 7 7.39 11.27 17.95
CA PRO A 7 6.05 10.72 17.77
C PRO A 7 5.30 10.65 19.11
N SER A 8 4.04 11.09 19.10
CA SER A 8 3.16 11.10 20.28
C SER A 8 3.69 11.93 21.47
N MET A 9 4.33 13.07 21.17
CA MET A 9 4.79 14.04 22.17
C MET A 9 4.23 15.44 21.88
N ASP A 10 4.09 16.23 22.93
CA ASP A 10 3.74 17.65 22.86
C ASP A 10 4.51 18.40 23.95
N MET A 11 5.37 19.35 23.56
CA MET A 11 6.18 20.15 24.49
C MET A 11 7.03 19.30 25.45
N GLY A 12 7.58 18.18 24.96
CA GLY A 12 8.38 17.22 25.72
C GLY A 12 7.60 16.28 26.64
N GLU A 13 6.26 16.38 26.67
CA GLU A 13 5.39 15.48 27.42
C GLU A 13 4.71 14.46 26.50
N LEU A 14 4.22 13.36 27.09
CA LEU A 14 3.57 12.28 26.37
C LEU A 14 2.14 12.67 25.95
N ALA A 15 1.84 12.59 24.65
CA ALA A 15 0.57 12.97 24.04
C ALA A 15 0.00 11.84 23.16
N LEU A 16 -0.62 10.82 23.78
CA LEU A 16 -1.15 9.62 23.10
C LEU A 16 -2.53 9.81 22.44
N GLY A 17 -3.14 10.99 22.56
CA GLY A 17 -4.50 11.23 22.09
C GLY A 17 -4.84 12.71 22.12
N ARG A 18 -6.14 13.01 22.12
CA ARG A 18 -6.64 14.39 22.08
C ARG A 18 -7.66 14.63 23.19
N ASN A 19 -7.61 15.84 23.75
CA ASN A 19 -8.63 16.32 24.67
C ASN A 19 -9.84 16.79 23.85
N VAL A 20 -11.01 16.21 24.12
CA VAL A 20 -12.25 16.52 23.41
C VAL A 20 -13.38 16.75 24.41
N VAL A 21 -14.39 17.49 23.98
CA VAL A 21 -15.64 17.66 24.74
C VAL A 21 -16.47 16.39 24.59
N VAL A 22 -16.94 15.84 25.71
CA VAL A 22 -17.71 14.59 25.74
C VAL A 22 -19.02 14.83 26.48
N ALA A 23 -20.13 14.34 25.93
CA ALA A 23 -21.43 14.30 26.58
C ALA A 23 -21.75 12.87 27.03
N PHE A 24 -22.21 12.72 28.28
CA PHE A 24 -22.67 11.44 28.83
C PHE A 24 -24.19 11.38 28.79
N MET A 25 -24.75 10.85 27.71
CA MET A 25 -26.19 10.67 27.53
C MET A 25 -26.45 9.52 26.55
N THR A 26 -27.64 8.93 26.57
CA THR A 26 -28.10 8.02 25.52
C THR A 26 -28.58 8.81 24.31
N TRP A 27 -28.23 8.38 23.10
CA TRP A 27 -28.63 9.07 21.87
C TRP A 27 -29.06 8.08 20.79
N ASP A 28 -30.38 7.97 20.55
CA ASP A 28 -31.05 7.16 19.53
C ASP A 28 -30.54 5.71 19.37
N GLY A 29 -29.99 5.13 20.44
CA GLY A 29 -29.41 3.78 20.43
C GLY A 29 -28.07 3.65 19.70
N TYR A 30 -27.53 4.71 19.10
CA TYR A 30 -26.24 4.64 18.41
C TYR A 30 -25.07 4.42 19.37
N ASN A 31 -25.20 4.82 20.63
CA ASN A 31 -24.24 4.53 21.69
C ASN A 31 -24.70 3.39 22.61
N TYR A 32 -25.36 2.38 22.05
CA TYR A 32 -25.74 1.18 22.80
C TYR A 32 -24.50 0.38 23.25
N GLU A 33 -24.51 -0.07 24.52
CA GLU A 33 -23.39 -0.75 25.19
C GLU A 33 -22.07 0.06 25.11
N ASP A 34 -21.08 -0.46 24.38
CA ASP A 34 -19.74 0.13 24.25
C ASP A 34 -19.60 0.99 22.98
N ALA A 35 -20.69 1.27 22.26
CA ALA A 35 -20.63 2.06 21.03
C ALA A 35 -20.40 3.55 21.31
N ILE A 36 -19.60 4.21 20.48
CA ILE A 36 -19.25 5.62 20.58
C ILE A 36 -19.80 6.37 19.38
N ILE A 37 -20.43 7.51 19.63
CA ILE A 37 -20.83 8.46 18.60
C ILE A 37 -19.77 9.55 18.52
N MET A 38 -19.42 9.98 17.31
CA MET A 38 -18.43 11.02 17.07
C MET A 38 -19.01 12.17 16.26
N SER A 39 -18.58 13.40 16.55
CA SER A 39 -18.90 14.55 15.72
C SER A 39 -18.02 14.58 14.46
N GLU A 40 -18.61 14.84 13.31
CA GLU A 40 -17.92 15.04 12.02
C GLU A 40 -16.84 16.13 12.11
N ARG A 41 -16.99 17.10 13.01
CA ARG A 41 -15.95 18.11 13.27
C ARG A 41 -14.58 17.49 13.54
N LEU A 42 -14.53 16.38 14.28
CA LEU A 42 -13.27 15.71 14.61
C LEU A 42 -12.59 15.07 13.39
N VAL A 43 -13.38 14.73 12.36
CA VAL A 43 -12.89 14.23 11.06
C VAL A 43 -12.41 15.38 10.18
N LYS A 44 -13.15 16.50 10.16
CA LYS A 44 -12.81 17.71 9.41
C LYS A 44 -11.51 18.34 9.89
N ASP A 45 -11.37 18.47 11.21
CA ASP A 45 -10.22 19.10 11.87
C ASP A 45 -8.99 18.18 12.01
N ASP A 46 -9.00 16.99 11.38
CA ASP A 46 -7.92 15.99 11.46
C ASP A 46 -7.52 15.59 12.91
N VAL A 47 -8.46 15.66 13.87
CA VAL A 47 -8.17 15.49 15.31
C VAL A 47 -7.61 14.10 15.60
N TYR A 48 -8.27 13.08 15.06
CA TYR A 48 -7.85 11.67 15.16
C TYR A 48 -7.42 11.18 13.78
N THR A 49 -6.29 11.68 13.30
CA THR A 49 -5.70 11.24 12.03
C THR A 49 -4.30 10.71 12.25
N SER A 50 -4.01 9.55 11.69
CA SER A 50 -2.70 8.90 11.75
C SER A 50 -2.07 8.77 10.37
N ILE A 51 -0.74 8.70 10.35
CA ILE A 51 0.04 8.40 9.17
C ILE A 51 0.53 6.96 9.32
N HIS A 52 0.20 6.12 8.33
CA HIS A 52 0.66 4.75 8.24
C HIS A 52 1.65 4.66 7.08
N ILE A 53 2.79 4.01 7.31
CA ILE A 53 3.76 3.75 6.26
C ILE A 53 3.89 2.23 6.17
N GLU A 54 3.57 1.70 5.00
CA GLU A 54 3.66 0.27 4.70
C GLU A 54 4.80 0.01 3.72
N GLU A 55 5.58 -1.04 3.99
CA GLU A 55 6.70 -1.47 3.17
C GLU A 55 6.27 -2.68 2.32
N TYR A 56 6.49 -2.59 1.02
CA TYR A 56 6.26 -3.67 0.07
C TYR A 56 7.56 -3.99 -0.65
N GLU A 57 7.87 -5.27 -0.80
CA GLU A 57 9.12 -5.71 -1.45
C GLU A 57 8.88 -6.68 -2.60
N SER A 58 9.71 -6.56 -3.64
CA SER A 58 9.75 -7.46 -4.77
C SER A 58 11.20 -7.80 -5.10
N GLU A 59 11.47 -9.06 -5.34
CA GLU A 59 12.79 -9.57 -5.67
C GLU A 59 12.76 -10.24 -7.04
N SER A 60 13.82 -10.04 -7.82
CA SER A 60 14.10 -10.79 -9.05
C SER A 60 15.11 -11.88 -8.75
N ARG A 61 14.76 -13.13 -9.06
CA ARG A 61 15.59 -14.30 -8.74
C ARG A 61 16.02 -15.06 -9.99
N ASP A 62 17.16 -15.75 -9.88
CA ASP A 62 17.55 -16.74 -10.87
C ASP A 62 16.66 -17.97 -10.77
N THR A 63 15.98 -18.31 -11.86
CA THR A 63 15.21 -19.55 -11.96
C THR A 63 15.89 -20.53 -12.89
N LYS A 64 15.46 -21.80 -12.87
CA LYS A 64 15.96 -22.83 -13.79
C LYS A 64 15.71 -22.51 -15.26
N LEU A 65 14.69 -21.69 -15.55
CA LEU A 65 14.24 -21.36 -16.90
C LEU A 65 14.85 -20.04 -17.41
N GLY A 66 15.54 -19.31 -16.54
CA GLY A 66 16.11 -18.00 -16.81
C GLY A 66 15.97 -17.07 -15.60
N PRO A 67 16.65 -15.92 -15.60
CA PRO A 67 16.48 -14.91 -14.56
C PRO A 67 15.09 -14.27 -14.65
N GLU A 68 14.49 -13.95 -13.50
CA GLU A 68 13.39 -12.99 -13.46
C GLU A 68 13.94 -11.59 -13.75
N GLU A 69 13.16 -10.77 -14.45
CA GLU A 69 13.56 -9.42 -14.85
C GLU A 69 12.57 -8.40 -14.30
N ILE A 70 13.09 -7.30 -13.74
CA ILE A 70 12.30 -6.11 -13.41
C ILE A 70 12.30 -5.23 -14.64
N THR A 71 11.10 -4.98 -15.20
CA THR A 71 10.95 -4.28 -16.46
C THR A 71 9.58 -3.63 -16.59
N ARG A 72 9.51 -2.55 -17.37
CA ARG A 72 8.26 -1.90 -17.77
C ARG A 72 7.50 -2.70 -18.84
N ASP A 73 8.18 -3.58 -19.57
CA ASP A 73 7.60 -4.41 -20.63
C ASP A 73 6.87 -5.62 -20.04
N ILE A 74 5.64 -5.41 -19.59
CA ILE A 74 4.80 -6.42 -18.92
C ILE A 74 3.72 -6.92 -19.90
N PRO A 75 3.61 -8.24 -20.13
CA PRO A 75 2.65 -8.78 -21.09
C PRO A 75 1.20 -8.59 -20.60
N ASN A 76 0.28 -8.30 -21.53
CA ASN A 76 -1.16 -8.12 -21.28
C ASN A 76 -1.53 -6.94 -20.36
N VAL A 77 -0.64 -5.95 -20.20
CA VAL A 77 -0.91 -4.74 -19.41
C VAL A 77 -1.05 -3.54 -20.36
N GLY A 78 -2.11 -2.76 -20.17
CA GLY A 78 -2.36 -1.54 -20.97
C GLY A 78 -1.50 -0.35 -20.52
N ASP A 79 -1.29 0.62 -21.42
CA ASP A 79 -0.44 1.80 -21.18
C ASP A 79 -0.87 2.63 -19.96
N ASP A 80 -2.17 2.67 -19.66
CA ASP A 80 -2.70 3.41 -18.50
C ASP A 80 -2.14 2.88 -17.17
N ALA A 81 -1.98 1.56 -17.05
CA ALA A 81 -1.42 0.93 -15.85
C ALA A 81 0.10 1.13 -15.73
N LEU A 82 0.79 1.41 -16.84
CA LEU A 82 2.23 1.66 -16.89
C LEU A 82 2.57 3.15 -16.72
N ARG A 83 1.57 4.03 -16.59
CA ARG A 83 1.75 5.49 -16.59
C ARG A 83 2.64 6.01 -15.47
N ASN A 84 2.60 5.37 -14.30
CA ASN A 84 3.37 5.79 -13.14
C ASN A 84 4.70 5.04 -12.99
N LEU A 85 5.00 4.07 -13.85
CA LEU A 85 6.26 3.32 -13.83
C LEU A 85 7.36 4.09 -14.59
N ASP A 86 8.58 4.03 -14.07
CA ASP A 86 9.79 4.49 -14.74
C ASP A 86 10.21 3.52 -15.86
N ASP A 87 11.27 3.85 -16.59
CA ASP A 87 11.77 3.04 -17.71
C ASP A 87 12.26 1.65 -17.30
N ARG A 88 12.53 1.42 -16.01
CA ARG A 88 12.90 0.12 -15.43
C ARG A 88 11.67 -0.67 -14.97
N GLY A 89 10.48 -0.09 -15.00
CA GLY A 89 9.25 -0.73 -14.52
C GLY A 89 9.02 -0.53 -13.02
N ILE A 90 9.64 0.46 -12.39
CA ILE A 90 9.48 0.76 -10.96
C ILE A 90 8.62 2.00 -10.78
N ILE A 91 7.67 1.96 -9.84
CA ILE A 91 6.79 3.09 -9.54
C ILE A 91 7.58 4.34 -9.12
N ARG A 92 7.17 5.51 -9.62
CA ARG A 92 7.78 6.80 -9.25
C ARG A 92 7.36 7.27 -7.86
N ILE A 93 8.28 7.93 -7.15
CA ILE A 93 8.00 8.61 -5.88
C ILE A 93 6.97 9.73 -6.10
N GLY A 94 6.02 9.88 -5.17
CA GLY A 94 4.93 10.85 -5.24
C GLY A 94 3.75 10.43 -6.11
N ALA A 95 3.78 9.23 -6.73
CA ALA A 95 2.60 8.69 -7.40
C ALA A 95 1.52 8.33 -6.38
N GLU A 96 0.28 8.71 -6.67
CA GLU A 96 -0.91 8.19 -5.99
C GLU A 96 -1.23 6.82 -6.60
N VAL A 97 -1.43 5.83 -5.74
CA VAL A 97 -1.69 4.44 -6.12
C VAL A 97 -2.96 3.92 -5.45
N LYS A 98 -3.65 3.04 -6.16
CA LYS A 98 -4.87 2.36 -5.70
C LYS A 98 -4.68 0.85 -5.77
N ASP A 99 -5.59 0.13 -5.12
CA ASP A 99 -5.67 -1.32 -5.16
C ASP A 99 -5.52 -1.87 -6.59
N GLY A 100 -4.54 -2.76 -6.79
CA GLY A 100 -4.25 -3.38 -8.08
C GLY A 100 -3.26 -2.65 -8.99
N ASP A 101 -2.89 -1.40 -8.68
CA ASP A 101 -1.85 -0.66 -9.40
C ASP A 101 -0.50 -1.36 -9.28
N ILE A 102 0.34 -1.24 -10.31
CA ILE A 102 1.65 -1.91 -10.37
C ILE A 102 2.67 -1.04 -9.62
N LEU A 103 3.33 -1.64 -8.62
CA LEU A 103 4.43 -1.02 -7.88
C LEU A 103 5.78 -1.35 -8.52
N VAL A 104 5.97 -2.62 -8.88
CA VAL A 104 7.20 -3.10 -9.52
C VAL A 104 6.83 -4.10 -10.60
N GLY A 105 7.07 -3.72 -11.86
CA GLY A 105 6.93 -4.56 -13.02
C GLY A 105 7.93 -5.70 -12.98
N LYS A 106 7.45 -6.94 -12.90
CA LYS A 106 8.30 -8.12 -12.84
C LYS A 106 7.78 -9.18 -13.80
N VAL A 107 8.70 -9.74 -14.58
CA VAL A 107 8.41 -10.83 -15.51
C VAL A 107 9.25 -12.06 -15.17
N THR A 108 8.60 -13.22 -15.19
CA THR A 108 9.24 -14.52 -14.97
C THR A 108 9.21 -15.32 -16.27
N PRO A 109 10.34 -15.90 -16.72
CA PRO A 109 10.35 -16.76 -17.91
C PRO A 109 9.47 -17.99 -17.69
N LYS A 110 8.59 -18.29 -18.65
CA LYS A 110 7.79 -19.51 -18.68
C LYS A 110 8.58 -20.60 -19.39
N GLY A 111 8.40 -21.84 -18.92
CA GLY A 111 8.88 -22.99 -19.66
C GLY A 111 8.01 -23.20 -20.90
N VAL A 112 8.58 -23.83 -21.92
CA VAL A 112 7.83 -24.23 -23.13
C VAL A 112 6.81 -25.30 -22.73
N THR A 113 5.60 -24.87 -22.40
CA THR A 113 4.43 -25.75 -22.31
C THR A 113 3.78 -25.85 -23.69
N GLU A 114 3.22 -27.02 -24.02
CA GLU A 114 2.38 -27.12 -25.22
C GLU A 114 1.23 -26.12 -25.12
N LEU A 115 1.26 -25.10 -25.99
CA LEU A 115 0.17 -24.15 -26.12
C LEU A 115 -1.13 -24.90 -26.39
N THR A 116 -2.20 -24.48 -25.72
CA THR A 116 -3.55 -24.95 -25.99
C THR A 116 -3.96 -24.64 -27.44
N ALA A 117 -4.96 -25.33 -27.97
CA ALA A 117 -5.41 -25.10 -29.36
C ALA A 117 -5.87 -23.63 -29.55
N GLU A 118 -6.46 -23.04 -28.52
CA GLU A 118 -6.91 -21.66 -28.43
C GLU A 118 -5.74 -20.67 -28.46
N GLU A 119 -4.69 -20.90 -27.66
CA GLU A 119 -3.49 -20.06 -27.65
C GLU A 119 -2.70 -20.16 -28.97
N ARG A 120 -2.63 -21.35 -29.57
CA ARG A 120 -2.02 -21.54 -30.91
C ARG A 120 -2.76 -20.74 -31.98
N LEU A 121 -4.09 -20.74 -31.93
CA LEU A 121 -4.91 -19.96 -32.85
C LEU A 121 -4.72 -18.46 -32.65
N LEU A 122 -4.74 -17.99 -31.40
CA LEU A 122 -4.46 -16.59 -31.05
C LEU A 122 -3.08 -16.15 -31.59
N HIS A 123 -2.05 -16.95 -31.35
CA HIS A 123 -0.69 -16.65 -31.82
C HIS A 123 -0.58 -16.63 -33.35
N ALA A 124 -1.30 -17.52 -34.04
CA ALA A 124 -1.34 -17.55 -35.51
C ALA A 124 -2.08 -16.34 -36.13
N ILE A 125 -3.08 -15.81 -35.44
CA ILE A 125 -3.88 -14.65 -35.91
C ILE A 125 -3.17 -13.33 -35.63
N PHE A 126 -2.64 -13.14 -34.42
CA PHE A 126 -2.10 -11.86 -33.98
C PHE A 126 -0.61 -11.68 -34.31
N GLY A 127 0.12 -12.75 -34.65
CA GLY A 127 1.52 -12.68 -35.10
C GLY A 127 2.49 -12.09 -34.06
N GLU A 128 2.00 -11.79 -32.87
CA GLU A 128 2.83 -11.35 -31.75
C GLU A 128 3.73 -12.52 -31.38
N LYS A 129 5.04 -12.34 -31.58
CA LYS A 129 6.04 -13.12 -30.85
C LYS A 129 5.90 -12.76 -29.38
N ALA A 130 4.87 -13.29 -28.73
CA ALA A 130 4.66 -13.10 -27.31
C ALA A 130 5.94 -13.59 -26.63
N ARG A 131 6.67 -12.68 -25.97
CA ARG A 131 7.75 -13.09 -25.07
C ARG A 131 7.13 -14.15 -24.15
N GLU A 132 7.78 -15.31 -24.06
CA GLU A 132 7.31 -16.44 -23.23
C GLU A 132 7.52 -16.12 -21.75
N VAL A 133 7.01 -14.98 -21.29
CA VAL A 133 7.17 -14.48 -19.94
C VAL A 133 5.80 -14.33 -19.29
N ARG A 134 5.77 -14.47 -17.97
CA ARG A 134 4.58 -14.29 -17.14
C ARG A 134 4.72 -12.99 -16.36
N ASP A 135 3.65 -12.21 -16.30
CA ASP A 135 3.52 -11.14 -15.31
C ASP A 135 3.50 -11.73 -13.88
N THR A 136 4.51 -11.38 -13.09
CA THR A 136 4.64 -11.67 -11.65
C THR A 136 4.92 -10.38 -10.87
N SER A 137 4.45 -9.24 -11.39
CA SER A 137 4.64 -7.91 -10.85
C SER A 137 4.07 -7.76 -9.45
N LEU A 138 4.74 -6.92 -8.65
CA LEU A 138 4.22 -6.48 -7.37
C LEU A 138 3.13 -5.45 -7.60
N ARG A 139 1.95 -5.70 -7.03
CA ARG A 139 0.79 -4.82 -7.11
C ARG A 139 0.36 -4.38 -5.72
N VAL A 140 -0.29 -3.22 -5.65
CA VAL A 140 -0.89 -2.73 -4.40
C VAL A 140 -1.95 -3.75 -3.92
N PRO A 141 -1.86 -4.27 -2.69
CA PRO A 141 -2.88 -5.16 -2.14
C PRO A 141 -4.16 -4.38 -1.84
N ASN A 142 -5.24 -5.10 -1.52
CA ASN A 142 -6.50 -4.46 -1.17
C ASN A 142 -6.37 -3.60 0.11
N GLY A 143 -6.81 -2.34 0.06
CA GLY A 143 -6.66 -1.37 1.14
C GLY A 143 -5.24 -0.78 1.28
N GLY A 144 -4.40 -1.00 0.27
CA GLY A 144 -3.03 -0.49 0.18
C GLY A 144 -2.93 0.88 -0.49
N ASP A 145 -4.05 1.57 -0.73
CA ASP A 145 -4.10 2.87 -1.40
C ASP A 145 -3.30 3.94 -0.66
N GLY A 146 -2.66 4.83 -1.39
CA GLY A 146 -1.83 5.88 -0.78
C GLY A 146 -0.91 6.55 -1.76
N ILE A 147 0.15 7.16 -1.23
CA ILE A 147 1.16 7.87 -2.03
C ILE A 147 2.50 7.16 -1.85
N ILE A 148 3.25 6.99 -2.93
CA ILE A 148 4.61 6.46 -2.85
C ILE A 148 5.51 7.47 -2.14
N LEU A 149 5.97 7.12 -0.95
CA LEU A 149 6.86 7.93 -0.12
C LEU A 149 8.31 7.81 -0.59
N ASP A 150 8.77 6.58 -0.79
CA ASP A 150 10.16 6.28 -1.12
C ASP A 150 10.26 4.93 -1.85
N VAL A 151 11.32 4.77 -2.65
CA VAL A 151 11.64 3.53 -3.35
C VAL A 151 13.13 3.26 -3.22
N LYS A 152 13.47 2.09 -2.68
CA LYS A 152 14.85 1.64 -2.52
C LYS A 152 15.12 0.45 -3.41
N VAL A 153 16.15 0.57 -4.24
CA VAL A 153 16.60 -0.50 -5.13
C VAL A 153 17.95 -0.99 -4.64
N PHE A 154 18.06 -2.29 -4.43
CA PHE A 154 19.28 -2.99 -4.05
C PHE A 154 19.66 -3.93 -5.19
N ASP A 155 20.91 -3.87 -5.62
CA ASP A 155 21.40 -4.61 -6.77
C ASP A 155 22.67 -5.39 -6.43
N ARG A 156 22.67 -6.69 -6.74
CA ARG A 156 23.84 -7.54 -6.51
C ARG A 156 25.05 -7.03 -7.28
N GLU A 157 24.86 -6.52 -8.49
CA GLU A 157 25.97 -6.05 -9.32
C GLU A 157 26.64 -4.79 -8.74
N ASN A 158 25.89 -4.00 -7.96
CA ASN A 158 26.40 -2.83 -7.27
C ASN A 158 27.06 -3.16 -5.92
N GLY A 159 27.11 -4.44 -5.53
CA GLY A 159 27.74 -4.90 -4.29
C GLY A 159 26.82 -4.88 -3.06
N ASP A 160 25.50 -4.75 -3.26
CA ASP A 160 24.54 -4.86 -2.16
C ASP A 160 24.44 -6.30 -1.64
N GLU A 161 24.27 -6.45 -0.32
CA GLU A 161 24.14 -7.76 0.32
C GLU A 161 22.71 -8.32 0.11
N LEU A 162 22.59 -9.24 -0.84
CA LEU A 162 21.33 -9.90 -1.20
C LEU A 162 21.35 -11.39 -0.91
N SER A 163 20.18 -11.95 -0.57
CA SER A 163 20.01 -13.40 -0.36
C SER A 163 20.48 -14.19 -1.59
N PRO A 164 21.09 -15.39 -1.43
CA PRO A 164 21.57 -16.18 -2.55
C PRO A 164 20.50 -16.40 -3.63
N GLY A 165 20.86 -16.15 -4.89
CA GLY A 165 19.96 -16.27 -6.04
C GLY A 165 19.05 -15.05 -6.30
N VAL A 166 19.07 -14.01 -5.44
CA VAL A 166 18.36 -12.73 -5.69
C VAL A 166 19.25 -11.72 -6.41
N ASN A 167 18.94 -11.36 -7.65
CA ASN A 167 19.75 -10.43 -8.44
C ASN A 167 19.48 -8.97 -8.08
N GLN A 168 18.21 -8.62 -7.87
CA GLN A 168 17.77 -7.27 -7.52
C GLN A 168 16.60 -7.37 -6.53
N MET A 169 16.54 -6.43 -5.59
CA MET A 169 15.44 -6.26 -4.64
C MET A 169 14.97 -4.81 -4.69
N VAL A 170 13.66 -4.62 -4.84
CA VAL A 170 13.02 -3.29 -4.83
C VAL A 170 12.07 -3.23 -3.66
N ARG A 171 12.26 -2.24 -2.78
CA ARG A 171 11.35 -1.90 -1.69
C ARG A 171 10.63 -0.61 -1.99
N VAL A 172 9.32 -0.63 -1.81
CA VAL A 172 8.42 0.49 -2.06
C VAL A 172 7.71 0.83 -0.76
N TYR A 173 7.78 2.09 -0.37
CA TYR A 173 7.12 2.61 0.82
C TYR A 173 5.87 3.38 0.40
N ILE A 174 4.71 2.90 0.84
CA ILE A 174 3.43 3.59 0.64
C ILE A 174 3.05 4.29 1.93
N VAL A 175 2.78 5.60 1.84
CA VAL A 175 2.23 6.37 2.95
C VAL A 175 0.73 6.56 2.79
N GLN A 176 -0.01 6.30 3.85
CA GLN A 176 -1.45 6.44 3.94
C GLN A 176 -1.80 7.41 5.07
N LYS A 177 -2.65 8.41 4.77
CA LYS A 177 -3.25 9.27 5.79
C LYS A 177 -4.60 8.68 6.18
N ARG A 178 -4.68 8.04 7.34
CA ARG A 178 -5.92 7.44 7.85
C ARG A 178 -6.62 8.41 8.80
N LYS A 179 -7.69 9.02 8.31
CA LYS A 179 -8.65 9.73 9.18
C LYS A 179 -9.42 8.73 10.02
N ILE A 180 -9.97 9.18 11.14
CA ILE A 180 -10.91 8.37 11.94
C ILE A 180 -12.18 8.07 11.14
N HIS A 181 -12.64 6.82 11.19
CA HIS A 181 -13.83 6.33 10.51
C HIS A 181 -14.71 5.48 11.44
N GLU A 182 -15.94 5.23 11.00
CA GLU A 182 -16.82 4.26 11.65
C GLU A 182 -16.18 2.86 11.63
N GLY A 183 -16.27 2.14 12.74
CA GLY A 183 -15.56 0.88 12.96
C GLY A 183 -14.21 1.02 13.66
N ASP A 184 -13.62 2.22 13.72
CA ASP A 184 -12.40 2.44 14.48
C ASP A 184 -12.65 2.31 15.98
N LYS A 185 -11.66 1.74 16.68
CA LYS A 185 -11.73 1.48 18.11
C LYS A 185 -11.01 2.55 18.91
N MET A 186 -11.71 3.10 19.89
CA MET A 186 -11.23 4.14 20.78
C MET A 186 -11.22 3.65 22.22
N ALA A 187 -10.32 4.20 23.03
CA ALA A 187 -10.30 3.94 24.47
C ALA A 187 -9.84 5.16 25.26
N GLY A 188 -10.40 5.32 26.46
CA GLY A 188 -9.89 6.26 27.46
C GLY A 188 -8.88 5.60 28.40
N ARG A 189 -8.30 6.40 29.29
CA ARG A 189 -7.27 5.95 30.25
C ARG A 189 -7.80 5.07 31.38
N HIS A 190 -9.11 5.01 31.56
CA HIS A 190 -9.76 4.29 32.67
C HIS A 190 -10.39 2.96 32.23
N GLY A 191 -10.02 2.45 31.05
CA GLY A 191 -10.50 1.16 30.55
C GLY A 191 -11.85 1.21 29.82
N ASN A 192 -12.47 2.39 29.72
CA ASN A 192 -13.59 2.59 28.81
C ASN A 192 -13.10 2.43 27.37
N LYS A 193 -13.65 1.46 26.66
CA LYS A 193 -13.32 1.13 25.28
C LYS A 193 -14.60 1.13 24.46
N GLY A 194 -14.49 1.45 23.19
CA GLY A 194 -15.64 1.45 22.32
C GLY A 194 -15.28 1.53 20.86
N VAL A 195 -16.22 1.16 20.02
CA VAL A 195 -16.10 1.27 18.56
C VAL A 195 -16.96 2.44 18.11
N ILE A 196 -16.46 3.23 17.16
CA ILE A 196 -17.24 4.31 16.57
C ILE A 196 -18.36 3.67 15.75
N SER A 197 -19.59 3.81 16.23
CA SER A 197 -20.78 3.27 15.57
C SER A 197 -21.35 4.25 14.56
N ARG A 198 -21.18 5.55 14.80
CA ARG A 198 -21.67 6.60 13.91
C ARG A 198 -20.89 7.89 14.02
N ILE A 199 -20.64 8.52 12.88
CA ILE A 199 -20.16 9.89 12.79
C ILE A 199 -21.35 10.79 12.40
N LEU A 200 -21.71 11.74 13.28
CA LEU A 200 -22.85 12.64 13.08
C LEU A 200 -22.40 14.02 12.57
N PRO A 201 -23.19 14.67 11.68
CA PRO A 201 -22.98 16.06 11.30
C PRO A 201 -22.96 17.00 12.51
N GLU A 202 -22.42 18.21 12.31
CA GLU A 202 -22.34 19.25 13.36
C GLU A 202 -23.68 19.97 13.63
N GLU A 203 -24.64 19.85 12.70
CA GLU A 203 -25.95 20.51 12.72
C GLU A 203 -27.05 19.70 13.40
#